data_AF-A0A3D2G682-F1
#
_entry.id   AF-A0A3D2G682-F1
#
_cell.length_a   1.000
_cell.length_b   1.000
_cell.length_c   1.000
_cell.angle_alpha   90.00
_cell.angle_beta   90.00
_cell.angle_gamma   90.00
#
_symmetry.space_group_name_H-M   'P 1'
#
loop_
_entity.id
_entity.type
_entity.pdbx_description
1 polymer ?
#
loop_
_entity_poly.entity_id
_entity_poly.type
_entity_poly.pdbx_seq_one_letter_code
_entity_poly.pdbx_strand_id
1 'polypeptide(L)'
;MKSLGYDEAAKICLTHSFNNHTVDEYIGKFDVSQEELTLIKTKLVETVYDEYDLLIQLCDSLAGADGVLDIEERMNDVKRRYGSYPQDKWDSNIELMHYFEKRMNQNIYLVCEKDTFVPEELA
;
A
#
# COMPACT_ATOMS: atom_id res chain seq x y z
N MET A 1 -3.98 -11.54 14.97
CA MET A 1 -3.99 -10.07 15.19
C MET A 1 -5.16 -9.65 16.07
N LYS A 2 -6.43 -9.77 15.64
CA LYS A 2 -7.59 -9.37 16.47
C LYS A 2 -7.71 -10.07 17.82
N SER A 3 -7.52 -11.39 17.87
CA SER A 3 -7.53 -12.16 19.13
C SER A 3 -6.43 -11.74 20.13
N LEU A 4 -5.42 -11.00 19.65
CA LEU A 4 -4.32 -10.47 20.45
C LEU A 4 -4.52 -8.98 20.78
N GLY A 5 -5.65 -8.38 20.41
CA GLY A 5 -5.95 -6.95 20.62
C GLY A 5 -5.33 -6.01 19.58
N TYR A 6 -4.81 -6.53 18.47
CA TYR A 6 -4.20 -5.73 17.39
C TYR A 6 -5.18 -5.48 16.24
N ASP A 7 -6.31 -4.83 16.54
CA ASP A 7 -7.37 -4.62 15.55
C ASP A 7 -6.93 -3.74 14.36
N GLU A 8 -6.25 -2.63 14.62
CA GLU A 8 -5.76 -1.73 13.57
C GLU A 8 -4.70 -2.40 12.69
N ALA A 9 -3.75 -3.13 13.28
CA ALA A 9 -2.78 -3.88 12.50
C ALA A 9 -3.47 -4.98 11.67
N ALA A 10 -4.52 -5.63 12.20
CA ALA A 10 -5.29 -6.60 11.43
C ALA A 10 -6.01 -5.95 10.24
N LYS A 11 -6.54 -4.72 10.42
CA LYS A 11 -7.14 -3.91 9.35
C LYS A 11 -6.09 -3.60 8.29
N ILE A 12 -4.95 -3.04 8.67
CA ILE A 12 -3.86 -2.72 7.73
C ILE A 12 -3.35 -3.94 6.97
N CYS A 13 -3.18 -5.10 7.63
CA CYS A 13 -2.82 -6.34 6.95
C CYS A 13 -3.82 -6.72 5.86
N LEU A 14 -5.11 -6.40 6.06
CA LEU A 14 -6.16 -6.61 5.08
C LEU A 14 -6.21 -5.51 4.01
N THR A 15 -5.83 -4.26 4.29
CA THR A 15 -6.15 -3.10 3.42
C THR A 15 -4.96 -2.51 2.65
N HIS A 16 -3.72 -2.62 3.15
CA HIS A 16 -2.56 -1.89 2.59
C HIS A 16 -2.28 -2.22 1.11
N SER A 17 -2.52 -3.46 0.68
CA SER A 17 -2.29 -3.90 -0.69
C SER A 17 -3.49 -3.68 -1.62
N PHE A 18 -4.65 -3.24 -1.11
CA PHE A 18 -5.91 -3.19 -1.86
C PHE A 18 -6.57 -1.81 -1.77
N ASN A 19 -5.86 -0.78 -2.24
CA ASN A 19 -6.34 0.59 -2.35
C ASN A 19 -7.74 0.71 -3.01
N ASN A 20 -8.06 -0.14 -4.00
CA ASN A 20 -9.34 -0.12 -4.70
C ASN A 20 -10.39 -1.13 -4.17
N HIS A 21 -10.21 -1.64 -2.95
CA HIS A 21 -11.16 -2.57 -2.30
C HIS A 21 -11.48 -3.84 -3.12
N THR A 22 -10.57 -4.23 -4.03
CA THR A 22 -10.69 -5.44 -4.83
C THR A 22 -9.42 -6.26 -4.78
N VAL A 23 -9.58 -7.58 -4.76
CA VAL A 23 -8.45 -8.51 -4.89
C VAL A 23 -8.07 -8.75 -6.35
N ASP A 24 -8.86 -8.28 -7.31
CA ASP A 24 -8.58 -8.49 -8.74
C ASP A 24 -7.31 -7.75 -9.20
N GLU A 25 -6.90 -6.74 -8.42
CA GLU A 25 -5.66 -5.99 -8.60
C GLU A 25 -4.48 -6.57 -7.82
N TYR A 26 -4.66 -7.72 -7.16
CA TYR A 26 -3.58 -8.38 -6.44
C TYR A 26 -2.43 -8.75 -7.38
N ILE A 27 -1.21 -8.42 -6.97
CA ILE A 27 0.00 -8.71 -7.73
C ILE A 27 0.70 -9.89 -7.07
N GLY A 28 0.56 -11.07 -7.68
CA GLY A 28 1.14 -12.30 -7.18
C GLY A 28 0.30 -13.52 -7.52
N LYS A 29 0.59 -14.64 -6.85
CA LYS A 29 -0.25 -15.83 -6.89
C LYS A 29 -1.02 -15.91 -5.58
N PHE A 30 -2.32 -16.17 -5.65
CA PHE A 30 -3.08 -16.53 -4.47
C PHE A 30 -2.58 -17.89 -3.95
N ASP A 31 -2.08 -17.90 -2.72
CA ASP A 31 -1.58 -19.06 -2.00
C ASP A 31 -2.52 -19.50 -0.87
N VAL A 32 -3.80 -19.12 -0.99
CA VAL A 32 -4.87 -19.38 -0.04
C VAL A 32 -5.95 -20.28 -0.65
N SER A 33 -6.73 -20.93 0.21
CA SER A 33 -7.92 -21.68 -0.19
C SER A 33 -9.02 -20.77 -0.76
N GLN A 34 -10.00 -21.38 -1.44
CA GLN A 34 -11.14 -20.62 -1.99
C GLN A 34 -12.00 -20.01 -0.87
N GLU A 35 -12.12 -20.71 0.26
CA GLU A 35 -12.82 -20.25 1.45
C GLU A 35 -12.13 -19.02 2.05
N GLU A 36 -10.79 -19.06 2.18
CA GLU A 36 -10.00 -17.92 2.66
C GLU A 36 -10.05 -16.73 1.70
N LEU A 37 -9.97 -16.96 0.39
CA LEU A 37 -10.11 -15.89 -0.60
C LEU A 37 -11.49 -15.23 -0.53
N THR A 38 -12.54 -16.02 -0.32
CA THR A 38 -13.91 -15.52 -0.14
C THR A 38 -14.04 -14.70 1.14
N LEU A 39 -13.40 -15.14 2.22
CA LEU A 39 -13.33 -14.39 3.47
C LEU A 39 -12.61 -13.04 3.27
N ILE A 40 -11.46 -13.03 2.59
CA ILE A 40 -10.70 -11.80 2.28
C ILE A 40 -11.59 -10.83 1.50
N LYS A 41 -12.20 -11.28 0.39
CA LYS A 41 -13.11 -10.46 -0.44
C LYS A 41 -14.25 -9.86 0.40
N THR A 42 -14.88 -10.68 1.23
CA THR A 42 -16.00 -10.25 2.09
C THR A 42 -15.54 -9.18 3.08
N LYS A 43 -14.42 -9.42 3.77
CA LYS A 43 -13.89 -8.49 4.77
C LYS A 43 -13.40 -7.20 4.15
N LEU A 44 -12.85 -7.26 2.95
CA LEU A 44 -12.40 -6.08 2.21
C LEU A 44 -13.57 -5.15 1.86
N VAL A 45 -14.69 -5.71 1.38
CA VAL A 45 -15.92 -4.95 1.08
C VAL A 45 -16.57 -4.35 2.32
N GLU A 46 -16.51 -5.04 3.46
CA GLU A 46 -17.05 -4.55 4.74
C GLU A 46 -16.18 -3.46 5.39
N THR A 47 -14.91 -3.34 4.98
CA THR A 47 -13.96 -2.43 5.62
C THR A 47 -14.09 -1.02 5.04
N VAL A 48 -14.16 -0.02 5.92
CA VAL A 48 -14.14 1.39 5.55
C VAL A 48 -12.73 1.93 5.77
N TYR A 49 -12.14 2.50 4.74
CA TYR A 49 -10.81 3.11 4.81
C TYR A 49 -10.93 4.51 5.39
N ASP A 50 -10.12 4.80 6.38
CA ASP A 50 -9.91 6.16 6.88
C ASP A 50 -8.58 6.73 6.36
N GLU A 51 -8.27 7.96 6.75
CA GLU A 51 -7.04 8.61 6.31
C GLU A 51 -5.77 7.89 6.72
N TYR A 52 -5.79 7.11 7.81
CA TYR A 52 -4.63 6.35 8.24
C TYR A 52 -4.40 5.14 7.33
N ASP A 53 -5.46 4.44 6.90
CA ASP A 53 -5.33 3.39 5.87
C ASP A 53 -4.72 3.95 4.58
N LEU A 54 -5.23 5.09 4.12
CA LEU A 54 -4.75 5.78 2.93
C LEU A 54 -3.28 6.21 3.08
N LEU A 55 -2.88 6.69 4.25
CA LEU A 55 -1.49 7.04 4.52
C LEU A 55 -0.58 5.81 4.44
N ILE A 56 -0.98 4.69 5.03
CA ILE A 56 -0.19 3.45 4.98
C ILE A 56 -0.08 2.92 3.54
N GLN A 57 -1.14 3.01 2.74
CA GLN A 57 -1.11 2.65 1.32
C GLN A 57 -0.12 3.52 0.52
N LEU A 58 -0.07 4.82 0.81
CA LEU A 58 0.93 5.70 0.22
C LEU A 58 2.34 5.31 0.66
N CYS A 59 2.55 5.04 1.96
CA CYS A 59 3.84 4.59 2.47
C CYS A 59 4.31 3.29 1.80
N ASP A 60 3.44 2.29 1.62
CA ASP A 60 3.78 1.04 0.91
C ASP A 60 4.19 1.28 -0.55
N SER A 61 3.59 2.30 -1.17
CA SER A 61 3.84 2.73 -2.55
C SER A 61 5.10 3.60 -2.71
N LEU A 62 5.73 4.02 -1.61
CA LEU A 62 6.95 4.83 -1.60
C LEU A 62 8.13 4.12 -0.93
N ALA A 63 7.89 3.14 -0.08
CA ALA A 63 8.94 2.47 0.69
C ALA A 63 9.79 1.55 -0.20
N GLY A 64 11.10 1.79 -0.20
CA GLY A 64 12.14 0.89 -0.70
C GLY A 64 12.96 0.28 0.44
N ALA A 65 13.82 -0.67 0.10
CA ALA A 65 14.71 -1.30 1.07
C ALA A 65 15.76 -0.33 1.64
N ASP A 66 16.25 0.59 0.80
CA ASP A 66 17.33 1.53 1.14
C ASP A 66 16.83 2.95 1.47
N GLY A 67 15.52 3.18 1.47
CA GLY A 67 14.93 4.51 1.70
C GLY A 67 13.63 4.73 0.94
N VAL A 68 13.31 6.00 0.70
CA VAL A 68 12.10 6.41 -0.02
C VAL A 68 12.36 6.39 -1.52
N LEU A 69 11.45 5.81 -2.30
CA LEU A 69 11.52 5.72 -3.75
C LEU A 69 10.57 6.71 -4.41
N ASP A 70 10.81 7.01 -5.69
CA ASP A 70 9.75 7.57 -6.51
C ASP A 70 8.61 6.55 -6.63
N ILE A 71 7.37 7.03 -6.57
CA ILE A 71 6.20 6.15 -6.62
C ILE A 71 6.18 5.28 -7.89
N GLU A 72 6.59 5.85 -9.03
CA GLU A 72 6.70 5.12 -10.30
C GLU A 72 7.87 4.14 -10.30
N GLU A 73 8.98 4.45 -9.64
CA GLU A 73 10.11 3.53 -9.49
C GLU A 73 9.69 2.29 -8.68
N ARG A 74 8.99 2.50 -7.55
CA ARG A 74 8.43 1.43 -6.72
C ARG A 74 7.48 0.53 -7.52
N MET A 75 6.55 1.11 -8.27
CA MET A 75 5.58 0.34 -9.07
C MET A 75 6.26 -0.39 -10.25
N ASN A 76 7.26 0.23 -10.90
CA ASN A 76 8.06 -0.43 -11.94
C ASN A 76 8.90 -1.59 -11.39
N ASP A 77 9.45 -1.48 -10.18
CA ASP A 77 10.13 -2.59 -9.53
C ASP A 77 9.19 -3.79 -9.31
N VAL A 78 7.98 -3.55 -8.78
CA VAL A 78 6.96 -4.59 -8.64
C VAL A 78 6.63 -5.20 -10.00
N LYS A 79 6.35 -4.37 -11.00
CA LYS A 79 6.03 -4.82 -12.35
C LYS A 79 7.13 -5.72 -12.93
N ARG A 80 8.40 -5.38 -12.72
CA ARG A 80 9.55 -6.17 -13.17
C ARG A 80 9.62 -7.53 -12.46
N ARG A 81 9.32 -7.58 -11.15
CA ARG A 81 9.35 -8.82 -10.36
C ARG A 81 8.20 -9.78 -10.69
N TYR A 82 7.01 -9.25 -10.96
CA TYR A 82 5.80 -10.05 -11.13
C TYR A 82 5.26 -10.09 -12.57
N GLY A 83 5.86 -9.33 -13.49
CA GLY A 83 5.54 -9.30 -14.92
C GLY A 83 4.45 -8.29 -15.30
N SER A 84 3.58 -7.89 -14.38
CA SER A 84 2.52 -6.91 -14.61
C SER A 84 2.26 -6.04 -13.38
N TYR A 85 1.58 -4.93 -13.62
CA TYR A 85 1.02 -4.04 -12.60
C TYR A 85 -0.30 -3.52 -13.15
N PRO A 86 -1.45 -3.72 -12.47
CA PRO A 86 -2.75 -3.23 -12.94
C PRO A 86 -2.76 -1.71 -13.11
N GLN A 87 -3.29 -1.21 -14.22
CA GLN A 87 -3.30 0.23 -14.51
C GLN A 87 -4.16 1.00 -13.49
N ASP A 88 -5.34 0.49 -13.15
CA ASP A 88 -6.23 1.14 -12.18
C ASP A 88 -5.55 1.29 -10.81
N LYS A 89 -4.78 0.28 -10.38
CA LYS A 89 -3.98 0.34 -9.16
C LYS A 89 -2.87 1.40 -9.24
N TRP A 90 -2.22 1.50 -10.40
CA TRP A 90 -1.17 2.49 -10.66
C TRP A 90 -1.72 3.90 -10.54
N ASP A 91 -2.80 4.17 -11.26
CA ASP A 91 -3.44 5.49 -11.28
C ASP A 91 -3.93 5.89 -9.87
N SER A 92 -4.50 4.93 -9.14
CA SER A 92 -4.97 5.14 -7.77
C SER A 92 -3.83 5.51 -6.80
N ASN A 93 -2.63 4.94 -6.98
CA ASN A 93 -1.46 5.31 -6.19
C ASN A 93 -0.98 6.73 -6.50
N ILE A 94 -0.99 7.14 -7.78
CA ILE A 94 -0.65 8.51 -8.19
C ILE A 94 -1.66 9.51 -7.62
N GLU A 95 -2.96 9.21 -7.73
CA GLU A 95 -4.02 10.04 -7.16
C GLU A 95 -3.90 10.17 -5.64
N LEU A 96 -3.58 9.07 -4.95
CA LEU A 96 -3.36 9.03 -3.50
C LEU A 96 -2.16 9.90 -3.09
N MET A 97 -1.06 9.84 -3.83
CA MET A 97 0.09 10.73 -3.61
C MET A 97 -0.34 12.21 -3.71
N HIS A 98 -1.02 12.58 -4.79
CA HIS A 98 -1.49 13.95 -5.00
C HIS A 98 -2.53 14.40 -3.98
N TYR A 99 -3.36 13.49 -3.47
CA TYR A 99 -4.29 13.75 -2.38
C TYR A 99 -3.54 14.25 -1.13
N PHE A 100 -2.48 13.56 -0.73
CA PHE A 100 -1.67 13.97 0.43
C PHE A 100 -0.85 15.23 0.16
N GLU A 101 -0.24 15.37 -1.02
CA GLU A 101 0.48 16.59 -1.39
C GLU A 101 -0.43 17.83 -1.34
N LYS A 102 -1.66 17.71 -1.84
CA LYS A 102 -2.66 18.79 -1.80
C LYS A 102 -3.08 19.12 -0.38
N ARG A 103 -3.26 18.12 0.49
CA ARG A 103 -3.64 18.35 1.89
C ARG A 103 -2.55 19.03 2.70
N MET A 104 -1.30 18.66 2.45
CA MET A 104 -0.14 19.24 3.14
C MET A 104 0.32 20.56 2.48
N ASN A 105 -0.07 20.80 1.23
CA ASN A 105 0.48 21.86 0.39
C ASN A 105 2.01 21.79 0.30
N GLN A 106 2.54 20.57 0.21
CA GLN A 106 3.97 20.26 0.15
C GLN A 106 4.20 19.02 -0.71
N ASN A 107 5.35 18.96 -1.37
CA ASN A 107 5.74 17.77 -2.13
C ASN A 107 6.06 16.60 -1.20
N ILE A 108 5.59 15.41 -1.54
CA ILE A 108 5.70 14.22 -0.68
C ILE A 108 7.17 13.84 -0.42
N TYR A 109 8.04 13.97 -1.41
CA TYR A 109 9.45 13.57 -1.29
C TYR A 109 10.26 14.51 -0.40
N LEU A 110 9.86 15.78 -0.31
CA LEU A 110 10.44 16.71 0.66
C LEU A 110 10.02 16.36 2.10
N VAL A 111 8.75 16.01 2.31
CA VAL A 111 8.22 15.62 3.63
C VAL A 111 8.84 14.30 4.09
N CYS A 112 9.07 13.37 3.17
CA CYS A 112 9.71 12.09 3.47
C CYS A 112 11.24 12.15 3.42
N GLU A 113 11.84 13.33 3.24
CA GLU A 113 13.29 13.53 3.17
C GLU A 113 14.00 12.55 2.21
N LYS A 114 13.41 12.29 1.03
CA LYS A 114 13.83 11.20 0.14
C LYS A 114 15.34 11.14 -0.12
N ASP A 115 15.98 12.29 -0.32
CA ASP A 115 17.40 12.38 -0.67
C ASP A 115 18.35 12.13 0.52
N THR A 116 17.85 12.20 1.76
CA THR A 116 18.65 12.15 2.98
C THR A 116 18.22 11.07 3.98
N PHE A 117 16.98 10.57 3.87
CA PHE A 117 16.46 9.53 4.74
C PHE A 117 17.11 8.19 4.43
N VAL A 118 17.73 7.59 5.45
CA VAL A 118 18.29 6.24 5.41
C VAL A 118 17.63 5.43 6.53
N PRO A 119 16.98 4.29 6.22
CA PRO A 119 16.42 3.42 7.26
C PRO A 119 17.53 2.96 8.22
N GLU A 120 17.33 3.16 9.53
CA GLU A 120 18.24 2.59 10.53
C GLU A 120 18.10 1.06 10.55
N GLU A 121 19.23 0.34 10.64
CA GLU A 121 19.18 -1.09 10.92
C GLU A 121 18.53 -1.30 12.30
N LEU A 122 17.44 -2.05 12.34
CA LEU A 122 16.83 -2.48 13.61
C LEU A 122 17.83 -3.43 14.30
N ALA A 123 18.46 -2.91 15.37
CA ALA A 123 19.40 -3.65 16.22
C ALA A 123 18.76 -4.82 16.97
#